data_AF-A0A973KVI2-F1
#
_entry.id   AF-A0A973KVI2-F1
#
_cell.length_a   1.000
_cell.length_b   1.000
_cell.length_c   1.000
_cell.angle_alpha   90.00
_cell.angle_beta   90.00
_cell.angle_gamma   90.00
#
_symmetry.space_group_name_H-M   'P 1'
#
loop_
_entity.id
_entity.type
_entity.pdbx_description
1 polymer ?
#
loop_
_entity_poly.entity_id
_entity_poly.type
_entity_poly.pdbx_seq_one_letter_code
_entity_poly.pdbx_strand_id
1 'polypeptide(L)' 'LETDIARVVCDVLGRGFIGREESFFEVGGNSLFAARLQHEVARRLERRLPLRALYRHPTVRALATALREQEG' A
#
# COMPACT_ATOMS: atom_id res chain seq x y z
N LEU A 1 10.64 2.15 3.28
CA LEU A 1 9.54 1.21 2.96
C LEU A 1 8.20 1.63 3.52
N GLU A 2 7.98 1.65 4.84
CA GLU A 2 6.69 2.13 5.38
C GLU A 2 6.38 3.57 4.94
N THR A 3 7.33 4.49 5.07
CA THR A 3 7.17 5.88 4.62
C THR A 3 6.89 5.99 3.12
N ASP A 4 7.54 5.16 2.30
CA ASP A 4 7.36 5.20 0.85
C ASP A 4 5.98 4.64 0.45
N ILE A 5 5.56 3.52 1.05
CA ILE A 5 4.21 2.99 0.84
C ILE A 5 3.16 3.99 1.32
N ALA A 6 3.35 4.61 2.49
CA ALA A 6 2.43 5.64 2.99
C ALA A 6 2.27 6.78 1.97
N ARG A 7 3.37 7.26 1.38
CA ARG A 7 3.34 8.28 0.34
C ARG A 7 2.56 7.82 -0.90
N VAL A 8 2.82 6.60 -1.39
CA VAL A 8 2.07 6.09 -2.55
C VAL A 8 0.59 5.93 -2.23
N VAL A 9 0.24 5.44 -1.04
CA VAL A 9 -1.15 5.31 -0.60
C VAL A 9 -1.82 6.68 -0.51
N CYS A 10 -1.17 7.68 0.08
CA CYS A 10 -1.62 9.06 0.12
C CYS A 10 -1.90 9.61 -1.29
N ASP A 11 -0.96 9.45 -2.22
CA ASP A 11 -1.11 9.92 -3.60
C ASP A 11 -2.26 9.22 -4.34
N VAL A 12 -2.43 7.92 -4.12
CA VAL A 12 -3.49 7.13 -4.75
C VAL A 12 -4.87 7.51 -4.21
N LEU A 13 -4.98 7.74 -2.89
CA LEU A 13 -6.22 8.12 -2.22
C LEU A 13 -6.50 9.63 -2.27
N GLY A 14 -5.55 10.46 -2.71
CA GLY A 14 -5.66 11.91 -2.67
C GLY A 14 -5.68 12.49 -1.25
N ARG A 15 -4.97 11.86 -0.30
CA ARG A 15 -4.91 12.28 1.11
C ARG A 15 -3.53 12.83 1.46
N GLY A 16 -3.46 13.72 2.45
CA GLY A 16 -2.19 14.28 2.94
C GLY A 16 -1.43 13.34 3.88
N PHE A 17 -2.13 12.45 4.58
CA PHE A 17 -1.54 11.54 5.57
C PHE A 17 -2.36 10.26 5.72
N ILE A 18 -1.66 9.17 6.01
CA ILE A 18 -2.23 7.90 6.47
C ILE A 18 -1.33 7.32 7.57
N GLY A 19 -1.95 6.94 8.69
CA GLY A 19 -1.29 6.28 9.80
C GLY A 19 -0.82 4.87 9.43
N ARG A 20 0.23 4.41 10.10
CA ARG A 20 0.84 3.10 9.78
C ARG A 20 -0.08 1.89 10.07
N GLU A 21 -1.06 2.07 10.95
CA GLU A 21 -2.06 1.07 11.34
C GLU A 21 -3.47 1.38 10.78
N GLU A 22 -3.65 2.49 10.07
CA GLU A 22 -4.92 2.78 9.39
C GLU A 22 -5.10 1.81 8.22
N SER A 23 -6.29 1.23 8.12
CA SER A 23 -6.67 0.37 7.01
C SER A 23 -6.95 1.19 5.76
N PHE A 24 -6.30 0.84 4.67
CA PHE A 24 -6.53 1.38 3.33
C PHE A 24 -8.01 1.40 2.94
N PHE A 25 -8.77 0.35 3.27
CA PHE A 25 -10.19 0.26 2.93
C PHE A 25 -11.08 1.10 3.83
N GLU A 26 -10.72 1.26 5.12
CA GLU A 26 -11.49 2.11 6.05
C GLU A 26 -11.36 3.59 5.71
N VAL A 27 -10.25 3.99 5.08
CA VAL A 27 -9.99 5.38 4.69
C VAL A 27 -10.45 5.73 3.27
N GLY A 28 -11.31 4.91 2.67
CA GLY A 28 -11.90 5.15 1.34
C GLY A 28 -11.23 4.43 0.18
N GLY A 29 -10.25 3.55 0.45
CA GLY A 29 -9.69 2.66 -0.56
C GLY A 29 -10.70 1.62 -1.05
N ASN A 30 -10.63 1.28 -2.32
CA ASN A 30 -11.49 0.28 -2.97
C ASN A 30 -10.67 -0.53 -3.98
N SER A 31 -11.31 -1.42 -4.74
CA SER A 31 -10.65 -2.27 -5.74
C SER A 31 -9.94 -1.49 -6.85
N LEU A 32 -10.48 -0.34 -7.28
CA LEU A 32 -9.83 0.52 -8.26
C LEU A 32 -8.57 1.17 -7.69
N PHE A 33 -8.66 1.70 -6.46
CA PHE A 33 -7.49 2.24 -5.78
C PHE A 33 -6.46 1.15 -5.46
N ALA A 34 -6.89 -0.08 -5.15
CA ALA A 34 -5.99 -1.21 -4.92
C ALA A 34 -5.18 -1.56 -6.17
N ALA A 35 -5.84 -1.64 -7.34
CA ALA A 35 -5.15 -1.86 -8.61
C ALA A 35 -4.18 -0.71 -8.94
N ARG A 36 -4.59 0.54 -8.69
CA ARG A 36 -3.74 1.72 -8.88
C ARG A 36 -2.54 1.73 -7.92
N LEU A 37 -2.75 1.37 -6.66
CA LEU A 37 -1.70 1.24 -5.65
C LEU A 37 -0.68 0.18 -6.06
N GLN A 38 -1.14 -0.98 -6.53
CA GLN A 38 -0.24 -2.03 -7.03
C GLN A 38 0.62 -1.52 -8.19
N HIS A 39 0.03 -0.78 -9.14
CA HIS A 39 0.75 -0.19 -10.26
C HIS A 39 1.79 0.85 -9.80
N GLU A 40 1.41 1.79 -8.92
CA GLU A 40 2.33 2.83 -8.45
C GLU A 40 3.45 2.27 -7.57
N VAL A 41 3.18 1.25 -6.75
CA VAL A 41 4.22 0.55 -5.97
C VAL A 41 5.22 -0.13 -6.91
N ALA A 42 4.74 -0.82 -7.95
CA ALA A 42 5.62 -1.42 -8.96
C ALA A 42 6.47 -0.38 -9.70
N ARG A 43 5.85 0.76 -10.06
CA ARG A 43 6.51 1.83 -10.81
C ARG A 43 7.54 2.61 -9.98
N ARG A 44 7.26 2.87 -8.70
CA ARG A 44 8.08 3.75 -7.86
C ARG A 44 9.05 3.03 -6.94
N LEU A 45 8.68 1.82 -6.50
CA LEU A 45 9.47 1.05 -5.54
C LEU A 45 10.12 -0.18 -6.19
N GLU A 46 9.95 -0.35 -7.50
CA GLU A 46 10.47 -1.48 -8.29
C GLU A 46 10.07 -2.85 -7.69
N ARG A 47 8.92 -2.89 -7.01
CA ARG A 47 8.45 -4.04 -6.24
C ARG A 47 7.00 -4.32 -6.48
N ARG A 48 6.64 -5.61 -6.49
CA ARG A 48 5.25 -6.02 -6.70
C ARG A 48 4.51 -6.06 -5.37
N LEU A 49 3.45 -5.27 -5.23
CA LEU A 49 2.54 -5.39 -4.09
C LEU A 49 1.59 -6.58 -4.30
N PRO A 50 1.65 -7.63 -3.47
CA PRO A 50 0.71 -8.74 -3.58
C PRO A 50 -0.69 -8.33 -3.09
N LEU A 51 -1.70 -8.41 -3.96
CA LEU A 51 -3.10 -8.10 -3.59
C LEU A 51 -3.59 -8.91 -2.39
N ARG A 52 -3.14 -10.17 -2.24
CA ARG A 52 -3.44 -10.98 -1.05
C ARG A 52 -3.05 -10.29 0.26
N ALA A 53 -1.92 -9.57 0.29
CA ALA A 53 -1.47 -8.85 1.48
C ALA A 53 -2.35 -7.62 1.73
N LEU A 54 -2.73 -6.93 0.65
CA LEU A 54 -3.64 -5.79 0.72
C LEU A 54 -5.01 -6.17 1.28
N TYR A 55 -5.59 -7.30 0.86
CA TYR A 55 -6.88 -7.76 1.40
C TYR A 55 -6.80 -8.36 2.81
N ARG A 56 -5.69 -9.01 3.16
CA ARG A 56 -5.55 -9.66 4.49
C ARG A 56 -5.21 -8.66 5.60
N HIS A 57 -4.30 -7.74 5.33
CA HIS A 57 -3.85 -6.72 6.28
C HIS A 57 -3.63 -5.39 5.55
N PRO A 58 -4.69 -4.59 5.36
CA PRO A 58 -4.68 -3.37 4.55
C PRO A 58 -3.93 -2.18 5.18
N THR A 59 -2.95 -2.39 6.05
CA THR A 59 -2.23 -1.30 6.73
C THR A 59 -0.87 -1.06 6.12
N VAL A 60 -0.39 0.19 6.12
CA VAL A 60 0.95 0.52 5.60
C VAL A 60 2.03 -0.36 6.21
N ARG A 61 1.97 -0.62 7.53
CA ARG A 61 2.90 -1.52 8.22
C ARG A 61 2.91 -2.92 7.59
N ALA A 62 1.73 -3.52 7.44
CA ALA A 62 1.63 -4.88 6.92
C ALA A 62 2.03 -4.98 5.44
N LEU A 63 1.68 -3.97 4.63
CA LEU A 63 2.12 -3.91 3.23
C LEU A 63 3.65 -3.79 3.13
N ALA A 64 4.27 -2.98 4.00
CA ALA A 64 5.73 -2.84 4.03
C ALA A 64 6.43 -4.14 4.45
N THR A 65 5.87 -4.86 5.43
CA THR A 65 6.36 -6.20 5.81
C THR A 65 6.22 -7.19 4.65
N ALA A 66 5.05 -7.23 4.00
CA ALA A 66 4.81 -8.14 2.87
C ALA A 66 5.74 -7.85 1.69
N LEU A 67 6.08 -6.59 1.43
CA LEU A 67 7.09 -6.26 0.43
C LEU A 67 8.46 -6.76 0.89
N ARG A 68 8.89 -6.53 2.14
CA ARG A 68 10.20 -6.99 2.68
C ARG A 68 10.38 -8.49 2.52
N GLU A 69 9.35 -9.27 2.81
CA GLU A 69 9.36 -10.72 2.69
C GLU A 69 9.48 -11.21 1.23
N GLN A 70 9.22 -10.35 0.23
CA GLN A 70 9.43 -10.69 -1.19
C GLN A 70 10.88 -10.49 -1.66
N GLU A 71 11.74 -9.85 -0.87
CA GLU A 71 13.17 -9.65 -1.17
C GLU A 71 14.08 -10.78 -0.66
N GLY A 72 13.49 -11.78 0.02
CA GLY A 72 14.19 -12.96 0.57
C GLY A 72 14.12 -14.19 -0.30
#